data_AF-A0A7C5RDV2-F1
#
_entry.id   AF-A0A7C5RDV2-F1
#
_cell.length_a   1.000
_cell.length_b   1.000
_cell.length_c   1.000
_cell.angle_alpha   90.00
_cell.angle_beta   90.00
_cell.angle_gamma   90.00
#
_symmetry.space_group_name_H-M   'P 1'
#
loop_
_entity.id
_entity.type
_entity.pdbx_description
1 polymer ?
#
loop_
_entity_poly.entity_id
_entity_poly.type
_entity_poly.pdbx_seq_one_letter_code
_entity_poly.pdbx_strand_id
1 'polypeptide(L)'
;MSRLQAQRLRLPLEGRYHRLVEVNGEKGRGKRLQLSLYALPPFHTLPDTALYHAFLAGQAVALLKPQAWEIPFHGGLLIPDAYMVFPWGLGYLEVDTGHYAKKVVLEKLHRFSREADTLYWASPSRSRL
;
A
#
# COMPACT_ATOMS: atom_id res chain seq x y z
N MET A 1 -17.16 -16.67 -16.63
CA MET A 1 -15.71 -16.46 -16.85
C MET A 1 -14.99 -17.78 -16.59
N SER A 2 -14.29 -18.33 -17.59
CA SER A 2 -13.74 -19.69 -17.51
C SER A 2 -12.44 -19.75 -16.71
N ARG A 3 -12.21 -20.89 -16.04
CA ARG A 3 -10.99 -21.24 -15.28
C ARG A 3 -9.68 -20.99 -16.03
N LEU A 4 -9.73 -20.93 -17.36
CA LEU A 4 -8.60 -20.71 -18.26
C LEU A 4 -8.09 -19.25 -18.27
N GLN A 5 -8.94 -18.25 -18.00
CA GLN A 5 -8.48 -16.86 -17.92
C GLN A 5 -7.63 -16.59 -16.67
N ALA A 6 -7.85 -17.33 -15.58
CA ALA A 6 -7.07 -17.21 -14.35
C ALA A 6 -5.64 -17.78 -14.45
N GLN A 7 -5.34 -18.61 -15.46
CA GLN A 7 -4.00 -19.14 -15.70
C GLN A 7 -3.06 -18.16 -16.41
N ARG A 8 -3.59 -17.07 -17.01
CA ARG A 8 -2.81 -16.15 -17.86
C ARG A 8 -2.07 -15.03 -17.11
N LEU A 9 -2.15 -14.98 -15.77
CA LEU A 9 -1.43 -14.02 -14.93
C LEU A 9 -0.57 -14.72 -13.87
N ARG A 10 0.01 -15.89 -14.18
CA ARG A 10 1.10 -16.42 -13.36
C ARG A 10 2.34 -15.55 -13.62
N LEU A 11 2.46 -14.46 -12.86
CA LEU A 11 3.69 -13.69 -12.81
C LEU A 11 4.84 -14.66 -12.49
N PRO A 12 5.95 -14.65 -13.25
CA PRO A 12 7.09 -15.48 -12.93
C PRO A 12 7.58 -15.12 -11.53
N LEU A 13 7.60 -16.14 -10.65
CA LEU A 13 8.07 -16.03 -9.27
C LEU A 13 9.58 -16.26 -9.14
N GLU A 14 10.24 -16.59 -10.25
CA GLU A 14 11.69 -16.75 -10.30
C GLU A 14 12.39 -15.46 -9.82
N GLY A 15 13.37 -15.61 -8.91
CA GLY A 15 14.08 -14.50 -8.29
C GLY A 15 13.28 -13.70 -7.25
N ARG A 16 12.06 -14.14 -6.88
CA ARG A 16 11.24 -13.50 -5.84
C ARG A 16 11.32 -14.24 -4.52
N TYR A 17 11.38 -13.49 -3.42
CA TYR A 17 11.44 -14.02 -2.07
C TYR A 17 10.03 -14.14 -1.49
N HIS A 18 9.62 -15.34 -1.11
CA HIS A 18 8.33 -15.59 -0.47
C HIS A 18 8.35 -15.19 1.00
N ARG A 19 7.35 -14.41 1.43
CA ARG A 19 7.14 -13.99 2.82
C ARG A 19 5.67 -14.14 3.17
N LEU A 20 5.39 -14.69 4.35
CA LEU A 20 4.04 -14.76 4.90
C LEU A 20 3.87 -13.62 5.91
N VAL A 21 2.97 -12.69 5.62
CA VAL A 21 2.66 -11.56 6.51
C VAL A 21 1.30 -11.78 7.15
N GLU A 22 1.25 -11.76 8.48
CA GLU A 22 0.00 -11.78 9.25
C GLU A 22 -0.44 -10.36 9.57
N VAL A 23 -1.65 -10.01 9.17
CA VAL A 23 -2.28 -8.73 9.50
C VAL A 23 -3.43 -8.98 10.46
N ASN A 24 -3.37 -8.32 11.62
CA ASN A 24 -4.47 -8.33 12.56
C ASN A 24 -5.66 -7.57 11.95
N GLY A 25 -6.80 -8.23 11.81
CA GLY A 25 -8.06 -7.55 11.48
C GLY A 25 -8.46 -6.55 12.55
N GLU A 26 -9.31 -5.58 12.21
CA GLU A 26 -9.76 -4.56 13.17
C GLU A 26 -10.34 -5.19 14.45
N LYS A 27 -10.02 -4.54 15.59
CA LYS A 27 -10.39 -4.97 16.94
C LYS A 27 -11.86 -5.40 17.01
N GLY A 28 -12.08 -6.68 17.33
CA GLY A 28 -13.34 -7.15 17.87
C GLY A 28 -13.88 -8.46 17.29
N ARG A 29 -13.56 -8.84 16.04
CA ARG A 29 -14.10 -10.08 15.41
C ARG A 29 -13.39 -10.55 14.12
N GLY A 30 -12.27 -9.94 13.74
CA GLY A 30 -11.64 -10.20 12.43
C GLY A 30 -10.69 -11.40 12.45
N LYS A 31 -10.90 -12.38 11.56
CA LYS A 31 -9.89 -13.40 11.22
C LYS A 31 -8.56 -12.71 10.89
N ARG A 32 -7.44 -13.26 11.36
CA ARG A 32 -6.11 -12.84 10.89
C ARG A 32 -6.06 -13.00 9.38
N LEU A 33 -5.70 -11.94 8.67
CA LEU A 33 -5.47 -12.01 7.24
C LEU A 33 -4.02 -12.45 7.03
N GLN A 34 -3.83 -13.62 6.43
CA GLN A 34 -2.52 -14.10 6.03
C GLN A 34 -2.31 -13.77 4.55
N LEU A 35 -1.24 -13.05 4.25
CA LEU A 35 -0.87 -12.64 2.90
C LEU A 35 0.46 -13.28 2.51
N SER A 36 0.46 -14.05 1.42
CA SER A 36 1.68 -14.52 0.78
C SER A 36 2.19 -13.46 -0.19
N LEU A 37 3.31 -12.84 0.15
CA LEU A 37 3.97 -11.81 -0.65
C LEU A 37 5.22 -12.41 -1.32
N TYR A 38 5.46 -12.03 -2.58
CA TYR A 38 6.62 -12.46 -3.37
C TYR A 38 7.43 -11.23 -3.76
N ALA A 39 8.33 -10.83 -2.88
CA ALA A 39 9.09 -9.60 -2.97
C ALA A 39 10.21 -9.68 -4.02
N LEU A 40 10.38 -8.60 -4.78
CA LEU A 40 11.51 -8.44 -5.70
C LEU A 40 12.80 -8.06 -4.94
N PRO A 41 13.98 -8.18 -5.57
CA PRO A 41 15.28 -7.94 -4.94
C PRO A 41 15.56 -6.58 -4.25
N PRO A 42 14.83 -5.46 -4.39
CA PRO A 42 14.98 -4.35 -3.43
C PRO A 42 14.05 -4.46 -2.21
N PHE A 43 12.95 -5.22 -2.28
CA PHE A 43 11.95 -5.31 -1.22
C PHE A 43 12.16 -6.50 -0.27
N HIS A 44 12.95 -7.49 -0.67
CA HIS A 44 13.08 -8.74 0.09
C HIS A 44 13.76 -8.58 1.46
N THR A 45 14.60 -7.56 1.62
CA THR A 45 15.29 -7.21 2.86
C THR A 45 14.44 -6.37 3.81
N LEU A 46 13.26 -5.90 3.37
CA LEU A 46 12.40 -5.07 4.19
C LEU A 46 11.78 -5.88 5.35
N PRO A 47 11.56 -5.23 6.51
CA PRO A 47 10.69 -5.76 7.57
C PRO A 47 9.28 -6.05 7.03
N ASP A 48 8.58 -7.03 7.62
CA ASP A 48 7.21 -7.42 7.17
C ASP A 48 6.24 -6.24 7.16
N THR A 49 6.37 -5.31 8.11
CA THR A 49 5.56 -4.09 8.18
C THR A 49 5.78 -3.19 6.96
N ALA A 50 7.04 -2.90 6.62
CA ALA A 50 7.39 -2.10 5.45
C ALA A 50 7.02 -2.81 4.12
N LEU A 51 7.18 -4.13 4.07
CA LEU A 51 6.76 -4.92 2.91
C LEU A 51 5.23 -4.88 2.72
N TYR A 52 4.47 -4.93 3.81
CA TYR A 52 3.01 -4.78 3.77
C TYR A 52 2.57 -3.38 3.34
N HIS A 53 3.26 -2.33 3.81
CA HIS A 53 3.03 -0.95 3.37
C HIS A 53 3.26 -0.81 1.86
N ALA A 54 4.40 -1.28 1.37
CA ALA A 54 4.74 -1.25 -0.05
C ALA A 54 3.73 -2.05 -0.90
N PHE A 55 3.22 -3.18 -0.39
CA PHE A 55 2.16 -3.94 -1.05
C PHE A 55 0.85 -3.13 -1.18
N LEU A 56 0.38 -2.50 -0.10
CA LEU A 56 -0.83 -1.66 -0.15
C LEU A 56 -0.65 -0.46 -1.07
N ALA A 57 0.50 0.21 -1.00
CA ALA A 57 0.82 1.33 -1.88
C ALA A 57 0.83 0.90 -3.34
N GLY A 58 1.46 -0.24 -3.67
CA GLY A 58 1.45 -0.81 -5.02
C GLY A 58 0.05 -1.17 -5.52
N GLN A 59 -0.83 -1.72 -4.67
CA GLN A 59 -2.23 -1.98 -5.02
C GLN A 59 -2.99 -0.69 -5.35
N ALA A 60 -2.83 0.34 -4.53
CA ALA A 60 -3.47 1.63 -4.73
C ALA A 60 -2.97 2.33 -6.00
N VAL A 61 -1.66 2.34 -6.24
CA VAL A 61 -1.05 2.88 -7.47
C VAL A 61 -1.59 2.15 -8.70
N ALA A 62 -1.69 0.82 -8.67
CA ALA A 62 -2.22 0.04 -9.79
C ALA A 62 -3.70 0.36 -10.08
N LEU A 63 -4.48 0.70 -9.04
CA LEU A 63 -5.87 1.13 -9.18
C LEU A 63 -5.98 2.55 -9.75
N LEU A 64 -5.19 3.49 -9.20
CA LEU A 64 -5.22 4.90 -9.56
C LEU A 64 -4.60 5.19 -10.93
N LYS A 65 -3.69 4.33 -11.41
CA LYS A 65 -3.02 4.41 -12.72
C LYS A 65 -2.41 5.80 -12.99
N PRO A 66 -1.53 6.33 -12.12
CA PRO A 66 -0.79 7.55 -12.41
C PRO A 66 0.16 7.36 -13.60
N GLN A 67 0.57 8.47 -14.23
CA GLN A 67 1.54 8.46 -15.33
C GLN A 67 2.95 8.07 -14.86
N ALA A 68 3.33 8.54 -13.68
CA ALA A 68 4.57 8.18 -13.00
C ALA A 68 4.32 8.08 -11.50
N TRP A 69 5.12 7.27 -10.80
CA TRP A 69 5.01 7.10 -9.37
C TRP A 69 6.32 6.59 -8.76
N GLU A 70 6.50 6.85 -7.47
CA GLU A 70 7.62 6.37 -6.67
C GLU A 70 7.11 5.97 -5.26
N ILE A 71 7.49 4.78 -4.79
CA ILE A 71 7.24 4.34 -3.41
C ILE A 71 8.56 4.47 -2.66
N PRO A 72 8.71 5.43 -1.74
CA PRO A 72 9.95 5.61 -1.00
C PRO A 72 10.21 4.41 -0.08
N PHE A 73 11.45 3.92 -0.04
CA PHE A 73 11.85 2.76 0.76
C PHE A 73 11.83 3.03 2.29
N HIS A 74 11.73 4.30 2.69
CA HIS A 74 11.69 4.72 4.08
C HIS A 74 10.44 5.58 4.30
N GLY A 75 9.39 4.96 4.86
CA GLY A 75 8.21 5.68 5.31
C GLY A 75 8.52 6.58 6.52
N GLY A 76 7.70 7.59 6.75
CA GLY A 76 7.85 8.49 7.88
C GLY A 76 6.61 9.34 8.12
N LEU A 77 6.59 10.10 9.22
CA LEU A 77 5.48 11.04 9.49
C LEU A 77 5.41 12.20 8.49
N LEU A 78 6.49 12.42 7.74
CA LEU A 78 6.65 13.49 6.76
C LEU A 78 6.92 12.96 5.35
N ILE A 79 6.94 11.65 5.16
CA ILE A 79 7.22 11.01 3.88
C ILE A 79 5.97 10.23 3.49
N PRO A 80 5.32 10.58 2.36
CA PRO A 80 4.17 9.86 1.87
C PRO A 80 4.53 8.43 1.46
N ASP A 81 3.56 7.53 1.49
CA ASP A 81 3.78 6.13 1.11
C ASP A 81 3.93 5.96 -0.41
N ALA A 82 3.45 6.91 -1.21
CA ALA A 82 3.89 7.07 -2.60
C ALA A 82 3.78 8.51 -3.10
N TYR A 83 4.68 8.88 -4.00
CA TYR A 83 4.56 10.06 -4.86
C TYR A 83 3.95 9.65 -6.19
N MET A 84 3.02 10.44 -6.73
CA MET A 84 2.31 10.14 -7.98
C MET A 84 2.19 11.38 -8.86
N VAL A 85 2.24 11.17 -10.17
CA VAL A 85 2.07 12.21 -11.20
C VAL A 85 0.86 11.86 -12.06
N PHE A 86 -0.06 12.80 -12.19
CA PHE A 86 -1.24 12.73 -13.05
C PHE A 86 -1.21 13.84 -14.10
N PRO A 87 -2.02 13.74 -15.17
CA PRO A 87 -2.14 14.83 -16.16
C PRO A 87 -2.56 16.18 -15.57
N TRP A 88 -3.24 16.15 -14.41
CA TRP A 88 -3.76 17.33 -13.71
C TRP A 88 -2.92 17.77 -12.51
N GLY A 89 -1.78 17.13 -12.24
CA GLY A 89 -0.86 17.57 -11.20
C GLY A 89 -0.22 16.45 -10.37
N LEU A 90 0.38 16.85 -9.25
CA LEU A 90 1.04 15.95 -8.32
C LEU A 90 0.06 15.44 -7.26
N GLY A 91 0.21 14.17 -6.89
CA GLY A 91 -0.56 13.53 -5.84
C GLY A 91 0.33 12.78 -4.86
N TYR A 92 -0.02 12.82 -3.58
CA TYR A 92 0.61 11.97 -2.56
C TYR A 92 -0.35 10.87 -2.14
N LEU A 93 0.17 9.67 -1.93
CA LEU A 93 -0.57 8.52 -1.44
C LEU A 93 -0.19 8.23 0.00
N GLU A 94 -1.21 7.95 0.81
CA GLU A 94 -1.08 7.49 2.17
C GLU A 94 -1.90 6.21 2.36
N VAL A 95 -1.28 5.18 2.96
CA VAL A 95 -1.90 3.88 3.18
C VAL A 95 -2.22 3.63 4.65
N ASP A 96 -3.48 3.28 4.95
CA ASP A 96 -3.84 2.78 6.27
C ASP A 96 -3.55 1.30 6.35
N THR A 97 -2.66 0.89 7.26
CA THR A 97 -2.42 -0.53 7.52
C THR A 97 -3.31 -1.09 8.62
N GLY A 98 -4.27 -0.31 9.12
CA GLY A 98 -5.18 -0.69 10.21
C GLY A 98 -4.54 -0.64 11.60
N HIS A 99 -3.21 -0.52 11.69
CA HIS A 99 -2.44 -0.53 12.94
C HIS A 99 -2.43 0.83 13.64
N TYR A 100 -2.54 1.92 12.89
CA TYR A 100 -2.57 3.25 13.45
C TYR A 100 -3.93 3.56 14.06
N ALA A 101 -3.90 4.26 15.20
CA ALA A 101 -5.10 4.85 15.77
C ALA A 101 -5.64 5.93 14.82
N LYS A 102 -6.97 6.06 14.73
CA LYS A 102 -7.65 7.03 13.86
C LYS A 102 -7.10 8.46 14.04
N LYS A 103 -6.74 8.86 15.26
CA LYS A 103 -6.16 10.18 15.55
C LYS A 103 -4.81 10.39 14.83
N VAL A 104 -3.93 9.39 14.83
CA VAL A 104 -2.62 9.45 14.16
C VAL A 104 -2.79 9.57 12.65
N VAL A 105 -3.74 8.80 12.10
CA VAL A 105 -4.13 8.89 10.69
C VAL A 105 -4.60 10.32 10.33
N LEU A 106 -5.50 10.89 11.12
CA LEU A 106 -6.02 12.23 10.89
C LEU A 106 -4.93 13.31 10.99
N GLU A 107 -4.01 13.19 11.94
CA GLU A 107 -2.87 14.12 12.06
C GLU A 107 -1.94 14.05 10.85
N LYS A 108 -1.69 12.84 10.31
CA LYS A 108 -0.87 12.63 9.11
C LYS A 108 -1.56 13.24 7.88
N LEU A 109 -2.85 12.95 7.69
CA LEU A 109 -3.68 13.51 6.61
C LEU A 109 -3.72 15.05 6.65
N HIS A 110 -3.89 15.64 7.84
CA HIS A 110 -3.96 17.09 8.00
C HIS A 110 -2.65 17.79 7.62
N ARG A 111 -1.49 17.17 7.86
CA ARG A 111 -0.20 17.74 7.45
C ARG A 111 -0.06 17.71 5.93
N PHE A 112 -0.31 16.57 5.29
CA PHE A 112 -0.18 16.47 3.85
C PHE A 112 -1.19 17.32 3.08
N SER A 113 -2.42 17.49 3.60
CA SER A 113 -3.40 18.38 2.96
C SER A 113 -2.97 19.85 2.94
N ARG A 114 -1.96 20.24 3.73
CA ARG A 114 -1.39 21.60 3.71
C ARG A 114 -0.21 21.75 2.75
N GLU A 115 0.40 20.64 2.34
CA GLU A 115 1.62 20.61 1.54
C GLU A 115 1.38 20.11 0.10
N ALA A 116 0.28 19.39 -0.14
CA ALA A 116 -0.02 18.74 -1.42
C ALA A 116 -1.19 19.42 -2.16
N ASP A 117 -1.07 19.56 -3.48
CA ASP A 117 -2.18 19.97 -4.34
C ASP A 117 -3.32 18.95 -4.32
N THR A 118 -3.01 17.66 -4.16
CA THR A 118 -4.00 16.59 -4.06
C THR A 118 -3.48 15.44 -3.20
N LEU A 119 -4.30 14.97 -2.24
CA LEU A 119 -4.00 13.86 -1.35
C LEU A 119 -4.92 12.67 -1.65
N TYR A 120 -4.32 11.51 -1.86
CA TYR A 120 -5.01 10.24 -2.06
C TYR A 120 -4.82 9.34 -0.85
N TRP A 121 -5.89 8.64 -0.46
CA TRP A 121 -5.91 7.76 0.70
C TRP A 121 -6.36 6.37 0.29
N ALA A 122 -5.62 5.35 0.73
CA ALA A 122 -5.95 3.96 0.50
C ALA A 122 -5.97 3.18 1.82
N SER A 123 -7.04 2.43 2.04
CA SER A 123 -7.20 1.58 3.22
C SER A 123 -7.84 0.25 2.81
N PRO A 124 -7.39 -0.88 3.36
CA PRO A 124 -8.08 -2.16 3.21
C PRO A 124 -9.41 -2.19 3.99
N SER A 125 -9.62 -1.25 4.92
CA SER A 125 -10.86 -1.09 5.69
C SER A 125 -11.73 0.02 5.11
N ARG A 126 -12.95 -0.33 4.70
CA ARG A 126 -13.95 0.62 4.19
C ARG A 126 -14.37 1.68 5.22
N SER A 127 -14.30 1.38 6.52
CA SER A 127 -14.65 2.34 7.58
C SER A 127 -13.60 3.45 7.75
N ARG A 128 -12.44 3.26 7.12
CA ARG A 128 -11.29 4.16 7.15
C ARG A 128 -11.04 4.84 5.81
N LEU A 129 -11.77 4.48 4.74
CA LEU A 129 -11.82 5.21 3.46
C LEU A 129 -12.82 6.36 3.57
#